data_AF-A0AB34FG96-F1
#
_entry.id   AF-A0AB34FG96-F1
#
_cell.length_a   1.000
_cell.length_b   1.000
_cell.length_c   1.000
_cell.angle_alpha   90.00
_cell.angle_beta   90.00
_cell.angle_gamma   90.00
#
_symmetry.space_group_name_H-M   'P 1'
#
loop_
_entity.id
_entity.type
_entity.pdbx_description
1 polymer ?
#
loop_
_entity_poly.entity_id
_entity_poly.type
_entity_poly.pdbx_seq_one_letter_code
_entity_poly.pdbx_strand_id
1 'polypeptide(L)'
;MAESAASLGSSRSNMSADWPTHPHELNTIAELDRLPRGTKVNFQSLVYVNGILKIPPEPIRSATLSEVEVCIKSIYLVSAASNTPFTNYKPPESLRNRMKSRILDLRYPSNQALFRIRTVVARTFRDTLERRGFVEVNTPKL
;
A
#
# COMPACT_ATOMS: atom_id res chain seq x y z
N MET A 1 -9.40 35.70 -4.46
CA MET A 1 -10.36 34.62 -4.21
C MET A 1 -9.60 33.31 -4.27
N ALA A 2 -9.20 32.77 -3.11
CA ALA A 2 -8.39 31.56 -3.02
C ALA A 2 -9.31 30.37 -2.65
N GLU A 3 -9.32 29.34 -3.48
CA GLU A 3 -10.09 28.12 -3.26
C GLU A 3 -9.69 27.42 -1.97
N SER A 4 -10.70 27.14 -1.15
CA SER A 4 -10.61 26.35 0.07
C SER A 4 -10.33 24.90 -0.29
N ALA A 5 -9.07 24.46 -0.14
CA ALA A 5 -8.69 23.07 -0.32
C ALA A 5 -9.15 22.26 0.90
N ALA A 6 -10.11 21.36 0.65
CA ALA A 6 -10.82 20.53 1.60
C ALA A 6 -9.96 20.02 2.78
N SER A 7 -10.34 20.46 3.97
CA SER A 7 -10.05 19.78 5.23
C SER A 7 -10.62 18.37 5.14
N LEU A 8 -9.77 17.36 4.96
CA LEU A 8 -10.13 15.97 5.13
C LEU A 8 -10.52 15.78 6.60
N GLY A 9 -11.82 15.83 6.89
CA GLY A 9 -12.34 15.50 8.20
C GLY A 9 -11.85 14.11 8.62
N SER A 10 -11.55 13.96 9.90
CA SER A 10 -11.22 12.69 10.58
C SER A 10 -12.40 11.70 10.62
N SER A 11 -13.28 11.76 9.63
CA SER A 11 -14.34 10.78 9.42
C SER A 11 -13.69 9.56 8.78
N ARG A 12 -13.85 8.39 9.40
CA ARG A 12 -13.47 7.08 8.84
C ARG A 12 -13.76 7.07 7.34
N SER A 13 -12.72 7.19 6.52
CA SER A 13 -12.92 7.34 5.08
C SER A 13 -13.33 5.99 4.52
N ASN A 14 -14.61 5.86 4.14
CA ASN A 14 -15.15 4.67 3.47
C ASN A 14 -14.65 4.49 2.02
N MET A 15 -13.70 5.32 1.54
CA MET A 15 -13.24 5.32 0.15
C MET A 15 -12.60 4.00 -0.32
N SER A 16 -12.16 3.11 0.58
CA SER A 16 -11.53 1.83 0.20
C SER A 16 -12.47 0.62 0.27
N ALA A 17 -13.75 0.77 0.63
CA ALA A 17 -14.65 -0.37 0.81
C ALA A 17 -14.87 -1.20 -0.47
N ASP A 18 -14.76 -0.57 -1.65
CA ASP A 18 -15.03 -1.22 -2.94
C ASP A 18 -13.79 -1.76 -3.66
N TRP A 19 -12.59 -1.53 -3.12
CA TRP A 19 -11.33 -1.93 -3.77
C TRP A 19 -10.53 -2.94 -2.94
N PRO A 20 -9.74 -3.82 -3.58
CA PRO A 20 -8.88 -4.75 -2.86
C PRO A 20 -7.95 -3.99 -1.93
N THR A 21 -8.06 -4.24 -0.63
CA THR A 21 -7.18 -3.65 0.36
C THR A 21 -5.80 -4.29 0.28
N HIS A 22 -4.78 -3.52 0.65
CA HIS A 22 -3.43 -4.02 0.73
C HIS A 22 -3.29 -5.06 1.85
N PRO A 23 -2.54 -6.16 1.65
CA PRO A 23 -2.27 -7.07 2.75
C PRO A 23 -1.66 -6.31 3.94
N HIS A 24 -2.19 -6.56 5.13
CA HIS A 24 -1.77 -5.90 6.37
C HIS A 24 -2.07 -4.38 6.42
N GLU A 25 -2.98 -3.89 5.58
CA GLU A 25 -3.48 -2.52 5.69
C GLU A 25 -4.18 -2.34 7.04
N LEU A 26 -3.80 -1.27 7.74
CA LEU A 26 -4.23 -0.92 9.08
C LEU A 26 -4.77 0.51 9.07
N ASN A 27 -5.93 0.71 9.69
CA ASN A 27 -6.49 2.05 9.82
C ASN A 27 -5.77 2.86 10.89
N THR A 28 -5.67 4.17 10.67
CA THR A 28 -5.14 5.10 11.65
C THR A 28 -6.21 6.11 12.01
N ILE A 29 -6.41 6.36 13.31
CA ILE A 29 -7.15 7.52 13.77
C ILE A 29 -6.18 8.69 13.86
N ALA A 30 -6.33 9.64 12.96
CA ALA A 30 -5.66 10.92 13.05
C ALA A 30 -6.53 11.89 13.85
N GLU A 31 -6.09 12.23 15.06
CA GLU A 31 -6.47 13.49 15.69
C GLU A 31 -5.66 14.59 14.99
N LEU A 32 -6.08 14.96 13.77
CA LEU A 32 -5.35 15.88 12.88
C LEU A 32 -4.98 17.20 13.57
N ASP A 33 -5.78 17.62 14.55
CA ASP A 33 -5.61 18.84 15.35
C ASP A 33 -4.31 18.86 16.17
N ARG A 34 -3.67 17.70 16.38
CA ARG A 34 -2.42 17.54 17.17
C ARG A 34 -1.17 17.38 16.31
N LEU A 35 -1.29 17.29 14.98
CA LEU A 35 -0.12 17.21 14.11
C LEU A 35 0.59 18.58 14.07
N PRO A 36 1.94 18.62 13.98
CA PRO A 36 2.66 19.90 13.86
C PRO A 36 2.07 20.74 12.73
N ARG A 37 1.78 22.02 13.00
CA ARG A 37 1.27 22.95 11.99
C ARG A 37 2.26 22.99 10.82
N GLY A 38 1.79 22.67 9.61
CA GLY A 38 2.59 22.71 8.37
C GLY A 38 2.89 21.34 7.73
N THR A 39 2.53 20.22 8.36
CA THR A 39 2.75 18.88 7.78
C THR A 39 1.71 18.56 6.71
N LYS A 40 1.87 19.09 5.49
CA LYS A 40 1.04 18.70 4.33
C LYS A 40 1.48 17.31 3.85
N VAL A 41 0.74 16.28 4.23
CA VAL A 41 0.97 14.90 3.75
C VAL A 41 0.12 14.68 2.51
N ASN A 42 0.76 14.46 1.36
CA ASN A 42 0.06 14.09 0.14
C ASN A 42 -0.30 12.60 0.16
N PHE A 43 -1.39 12.23 -0.50
CA PHE A 43 -1.74 10.83 -0.69
C PHE A 43 -0.59 10.05 -1.35
N GLN A 44 -0.37 8.80 -0.90
CA GLN A 44 0.74 7.93 -1.35
C GLN A 44 2.16 8.36 -0.91
N SER A 45 2.29 9.34 -0.01
CA SER A 45 3.56 9.66 0.63
C SER A 45 4.02 8.54 1.55
N LEU A 46 5.33 8.41 1.73
CA LEU A 46 5.90 7.53 2.75
C LEU A 46 5.98 8.30 4.07
N VAL A 47 5.36 7.74 5.10
CA VAL A 47 5.33 8.32 6.45
C VAL A 47 5.79 7.29 7.47
N TYR A 48 6.40 7.78 8.54
CA TYR A 48 6.68 7.01 9.75
C TYR A 48 5.69 7.45 10.83
N VAL A 49 4.96 6.49 11.40
CA VAL A 49 3.91 6.74 12.39
C VAL A 49 4.29 6.09 13.71
N ASN A 50 4.28 6.85 14.79
CA ASN A 50 4.31 6.33 16.15
C ASN A 50 2.91 6.50 16.76
N GLY A 51 2.40 5.47 17.43
CA GLY A 51 1.09 5.49 18.02
C GLY A 51 0.86 4.33 18.98
N ILE A 52 -0.35 4.26 19.52
CA ILE A 52 -0.82 3.16 20.37
C ILE A 52 -1.88 2.38 19.61
N LEU A 53 -1.78 1.05 19.61
CA LEU A 53 -2.83 0.18 19.08
C LEU A 53 -4.07 0.23 19.97
N LYS A 54 -5.25 0.36 19.36
CA LYS A 54 -6.54 0.33 20.03
C LYS A 54 -7.49 -0.62 19.31
N ILE A 55 -8.44 -1.17 20.05
CA ILE A 55 -9.57 -1.89 19.49
C ILE A 55 -10.59 -0.83 19.03
N PRO A 56 -11.05 -0.87 17.78
CA PRO A 56 -12.03 0.09 17.29
C PRO A 56 -13.41 -0.19 17.92
N PRO A 57 -14.25 0.84 18.12
CA PRO A 57 -15.63 0.66 18.61
C PRO A 57 -16.50 -0.21 17.69
N GLU A 58 -16.20 -0.22 16.39
CA GLU A 58 -16.83 -1.08 15.39
C GLU A 58 -15.75 -1.56 14.41
N PRO A 59 -15.85 -2.80 13.89
CA PRO A 59 -14.90 -3.36 12.94
C PRO A 59 -14.68 -2.48 11.71
N ILE A 60 -13.42 -2.29 11.35
CA ILE A 60 -13.03 -1.44 10.22
C ILE A 60 -13.21 -2.21 8.91
N ARG A 61 -14.02 -1.67 8.01
CA ARG A 61 -14.30 -2.28 6.69
C ARG A 61 -13.30 -1.87 5.61
N SER A 62 -12.60 -0.76 5.81
CA SER A 62 -11.70 -0.12 4.86
C SER A 62 -10.26 -0.67 4.90
N ALA A 63 -9.95 -1.59 5.80
CA ALA A 63 -8.60 -2.10 6.04
C ALA A 63 -8.64 -3.62 6.21
N THR A 64 -7.52 -4.30 5.91
CA THR A 64 -7.43 -5.76 6.10
C THR A 64 -7.43 -6.14 7.59
N LEU A 65 -6.89 -5.27 8.45
CA LEU A 65 -6.94 -5.43 9.90
C LEU A 65 -8.16 -4.69 10.45
N SER A 66 -9.28 -5.41 10.60
CA SER A 66 -10.57 -4.83 11.01
C SER A 66 -10.68 -4.56 12.52
N GLU A 67 -10.00 -5.36 13.34
CA GLU A 67 -10.15 -5.39 14.80
C GLU A 67 -9.15 -4.52 15.56
N VAL A 68 -8.32 -3.77 14.84
CA VAL A 68 -7.28 -2.93 15.45
C VAL A 68 -7.06 -1.67 14.62
N GLU A 69 -6.75 -0.57 15.30
CA GLU A 69 -6.38 0.71 14.68
C GLU A 69 -5.26 1.40 15.46
N VAL A 70 -4.55 2.32 14.79
CA VAL A 70 -3.48 3.10 15.44
C VAL A 70 -4.02 4.47 15.85
N CYS A 71 -3.99 4.74 17.15
CA CYS A 71 -4.13 6.10 17.69
C CYS A 71 -2.77 6.82 17.55
N ILE A 72 -2.68 7.76 16.60
CA ILE A 72 -1.42 8.41 16.24
C ILE A 72 -0.95 9.32 17.38
N LYS A 73 0.30 9.13 17.82
CA LYS A 73 1.03 10.06 18.71
C LYS A 73 1.86 11.05 17.93
N SER A 74 2.53 10.59 16.89
CA SER A 74 3.34 11.44 16.00
C SER A 74 3.44 10.83 14.61
N ILE A 75 3.56 11.70 13.61
CA ILE A 75 3.80 11.33 12.22
C ILE A 75 5.00 12.11 11.69
N TYR A 76 5.84 11.45 10.92
CA TYR A 76 7.00 12.05 10.27
C TYR A 76 6.94 11.73 8.77
N LEU A 77 7.04 12.76 7.94
CA LEU A 77 7.10 12.59 6.50
C LEU A 77 8.51 12.12 6.11
N VAL A 78 8.61 10.88 5.64
CA VAL A 78 9.89 10.30 5.19
C VAL A 78 10.15 10.69 3.74
N SER A 79 9.13 10.58 2.89
CA SER A 79 9.19 11.00 1.50
C SER A 79 7.84 11.51 1.05
N ALA A 80 7.81 12.76 0.59
CA ALA A 80 6.62 13.33 -0.04
C ALA A 80 6.32 12.62 -1.37
N ALA A 81 5.06 12.28 -1.60
CA ALA A 81 4.58 11.98 -2.94
C ALA A 81 4.24 13.28 -3.67
N SER A 82 4.59 13.36 -4.95
CA SER A 82 4.23 14.48 -5.82
C SER A 82 3.82 13.98 -7.19
N ASN A 83 2.68 14.48 -7.70
CA ASN A 83 2.20 14.28 -9.07
C ASN A 83 2.11 12.80 -9.52
N THR A 84 1.54 11.93 -8.68
CA THR A 84 1.34 10.52 -9.03
C THR A 84 0.28 10.37 -10.12
N PRO A 85 0.56 9.65 -11.23
CA PRO A 85 -0.33 9.58 -12.39
C PRO A 85 -1.63 8.79 -12.14
N PHE A 86 -1.66 7.98 -11.09
CA PHE A 86 -2.83 7.26 -10.62
C PHE A 86 -2.67 6.90 -9.13
N THR A 87 -3.72 6.34 -8.53
CA THR A 87 -3.69 5.88 -7.14
C THR A 87 -3.47 4.37 -7.06
N ASN A 88 -2.95 3.91 -5.92
CA ASN A 88 -2.83 2.46 -5.65
C ASN A 88 -4.19 1.79 -5.39
N TYR A 89 -5.29 2.54 -5.36
CA TYR A 89 -6.65 2.02 -5.26
C TYR A 89 -7.41 2.10 -6.58
N LYS A 90 -6.93 2.82 -7.60
CA LYS A 90 -7.61 2.89 -8.88
C LYS A 90 -6.58 2.92 -10.01
N PRO A 91 -6.11 1.75 -10.47
CA PRO A 91 -5.18 1.69 -11.58
C PRO A 91 -5.88 2.18 -12.88
N PRO A 92 -5.13 2.78 -13.81
CA PRO A 92 -5.68 3.16 -15.11
C PRO A 92 -6.03 1.91 -15.91
N GLU A 93 -7.15 1.94 -16.62
CA GLU A 93 -7.59 0.79 -17.45
C GLU A 93 -6.61 0.48 -18.58
N SER A 94 -5.98 1.50 -19.15
CA SER A 94 -5.08 1.32 -20.28
C SER A 94 -3.73 0.72 -19.87
N LEU A 95 -3.37 -0.40 -20.51
CA LEU A 95 -2.07 -1.04 -20.30
C LEU A 95 -0.90 -0.09 -20.55
N ARG A 96 -1.02 0.81 -21.54
CA ARG A 96 0.00 1.82 -21.85
C ARG A 96 0.32 2.71 -20.64
N ASN A 97 -0.70 3.19 -19.92
CA ASN A 97 -0.49 4.06 -18.76
C ASN A 97 0.09 3.30 -17.57
N ARG A 98 -0.35 2.05 -17.38
CA ARG A 98 0.22 1.14 -16.38
C ARG A 98 1.70 0.88 -16.64
N MET A 99 2.08 0.61 -17.89
CA MET A 99 3.48 0.37 -18.27
C MET A 99 4.34 1.61 -18.18
N LYS A 100 3.82 2.80 -18.53
CA LYS A 100 4.56 4.07 -18.43
C LYS A 100 4.99 4.36 -16.98
N SER A 101 4.19 3.96 -16.00
CA SER A 101 4.49 4.13 -14.57
C SER A 101 4.45 2.79 -13.84
N ARG A 102 5.15 1.80 -14.40
CA ARG A 102 5.09 0.41 -13.93
C ARG A 102 5.47 0.26 -12.46
N ILE A 103 6.40 1.06 -11.94
CA ILE A 103 6.79 1.05 -10.52
C ILE A 103 5.58 1.29 -9.61
N LEU A 104 4.69 2.20 -10.01
CA LEU A 104 3.47 2.50 -9.24
C LEU A 104 2.43 1.40 -9.40
N ASP A 105 2.25 0.89 -10.63
CA ASP A 105 1.33 -0.21 -10.90
C ASP A 105 1.71 -1.49 -10.13
N LEU A 106 3.01 -1.77 -9.97
CA LEU A 106 3.51 -2.88 -9.16
C LEU A 106 3.12 -2.78 -7.68
N ARG A 107 2.76 -1.59 -7.20
CA ARG A 107 2.27 -1.45 -5.83
C ARG A 107 0.90 -2.06 -5.66
N TYR A 108 0.09 -2.27 -6.69
CA TYR A 108 -1.27 -2.81 -6.56
C TYR A 108 -1.30 -4.26 -5.99
N PRO A 109 -2.26 -4.62 -5.11
CA PRO A 109 -2.28 -5.91 -4.41
C PRO A 109 -2.23 -7.13 -5.35
N SER A 110 -2.95 -7.08 -6.48
CA SER A 110 -2.99 -8.21 -7.41
C SER A 110 -1.65 -8.45 -8.12
N ASN A 111 -0.91 -7.39 -8.45
CA ASN A 111 0.43 -7.50 -9.01
C ASN A 111 1.40 -8.10 -7.97
N GLN A 112 1.35 -7.63 -6.73
CA GLN A 112 2.17 -8.20 -5.65
C GLN A 112 1.86 -9.69 -5.41
N ALA A 113 0.58 -10.07 -5.41
CA ALA A 113 0.14 -11.45 -5.30
C ALA A 113 0.66 -12.31 -6.46
N LEU A 114 0.59 -11.81 -7.70
CA LEU A 114 1.12 -12.49 -8.87
C LEU A 114 2.63 -12.80 -8.74
N PHE A 115 3.43 -11.83 -8.30
CA PHE A 115 4.87 -12.06 -8.10
C PHE A 115 5.15 -13.03 -6.96
N ARG A 116 4.40 -12.97 -5.85
CA ARG A 116 4.50 -13.94 -4.76
C ARG A 116 4.22 -15.36 -5.22
N ILE A 117 3.14 -15.57 -5.98
CA ILE A 117 2.78 -16.87 -6.55
C ILE A 117 3.90 -17.36 -7.46
N ARG A 118 4.38 -16.51 -8.38
CA ARG A 118 5.48 -16.85 -9.30
C ARG A 118 6.75 -17.27 -8.55
N THR A 119 7.10 -16.56 -7.48
CA THR A 119 8.25 -16.90 -6.63
C THR A 119 8.06 -18.26 -5.99
N VAL A 120 6.89 -18.55 -5.43
CA VAL A 120 6.60 -19.86 -4.81
C VAL A 120 6.68 -20.97 -5.85
N VAL A 121 6.06 -20.82 -7.01
CA VAL A 121 6.11 -21.82 -8.09
C VAL A 121 7.54 -22.10 -8.52
N ALA A 122 8.33 -21.06 -8.78
CA ALA A 122 9.72 -21.22 -9.21
C ALA A 122 10.59 -21.88 -8.13
N ARG A 123 10.39 -21.50 -6.86
CA ARG A 123 11.09 -22.13 -5.72
C ARG A 123 10.72 -23.60 -5.62
N THR A 124 9.43 -23.93 -5.54
CA THR A 124 8.96 -25.32 -5.42
C THR A 124 9.45 -26.20 -6.57
N PHE A 125 9.53 -25.66 -7.78
CA PHE A 125 10.09 -26.37 -8.94
C PHE A 125 11.57 -26.72 -8.73
N ARG A 126 12.39 -25.73 -8.35
CA ARG A 126 13.82 -25.95 -8.05
C ARG A 126 14.03 -26.94 -6.92
N ASP A 127 13.35 -26.73 -5.78
CA ASP A 127 13.43 -27.61 -4.61
C ASP A 127 13.04 -29.07 -4.93
N THR A 128 12.15 -29.26 -5.91
CA THR A 128 11.74 -30.60 -6.33
C THR A 128 12.79 -31.28 -7.20
N LEU A 129 13.41 -30.55 -8.11
CA LEU A 129 14.46 -31.08 -8.97
C LEU A 129 15.75 -31.35 -8.19
N GLU A 130 16.13 -30.43 -7.30
CA GLU A 130 17.29 -30.57 -6.42
C GLU A 130 17.17 -31.84 -5.56
N ARG A 131 16.01 -32.08 -4.92
CA ARG A 131 15.75 -33.30 -4.14
C ARG A 131 15.82 -34.59 -4.96
N ARG A 132 15.70 -34.51 -6.28
CA ARG A 132 15.83 -35.65 -7.20
C ARG A 132 17.25 -35.80 -7.76
N GLY A 133 18.22 -35.00 -7.29
CA GLY A 133 19.61 -35.05 -7.73
C GLY A 133 19.89 -34.30 -9.04
N PHE A 134 18.98 -33.46 -9.51
CA PHE A 134 19.24 -32.59 -10.67
C PHE A 134 20.11 -31.40 -10.24
N VAL A 135 20.98 -30.96 -11.16
CA VAL A 135 21.83 -29.77 -10.99
C VAL A 135 21.29 -28.64 -11.87
N GLU A 136 21.01 -27.48 -11.29
CA GLU A 136 20.59 -26.29 -12.05
C GLU A 136 21.78 -25.71 -12.84
N VAL A 137 21.63 -25.60 -14.17
CA VAL A 137 22.66 -25.05 -15.06
C VAL A 137 22.12 -23.80 -15.75
N ASN A 138 22.78 -22.66 -15.52
CA ASN A 138 22.48 -21.41 -16.22
C ASN A 138 23.25 -21.35 -17.53
N THR A 139 22.55 -21.37 -18.67
CA THR A 139 23.17 -21.26 -19.98
C THR A 139 23.47 -19.80 -20.36
N PRO A 140 24.52 -19.53 -21.15
CA PRO A 140 24.80 -18.20 -21.67
C PRO A 140 23.61 -17.64 -22.45
N LYS A 141 23.36 -16.33 -22.31
CA LYS A 141 22.40 -15.59 -23.13
C LYS A 141 23.15 -14.81 -24.20
N LEU A 142 22.63 -14.80 -25.44
CA LEU A 142 23.09 -13.97 -26.55
C LEU A 142 22.49 -12.56 -26.47
#